data_AF-A0A2D6PUG9-F1
#
_entry.id   AF-A0A2D6PUG9-F1
#
_cell.length_a   1.000
_cell.length_b   1.000
_cell.length_c   1.000
_cell.angle_alpha   90.00
_cell.angle_beta   90.00
_cell.angle_gamma   90.00
#
_symmetry.space_group_name_H-M   'P 1'
#
loop_
_entity.id
_entity.type
_entity.pdbx_description
1 polymer ?
#
loop_
_entity_poly.entity_id
_entity_poly.type
_entity_poly.pdbx_seq_one_letter_code
_entity_poly.pdbx_strand_id
1 'polypeptide(L)' 'MAPIRPGLVWRIVALVLAVTLTGLAQEAATDLGAKKKQRLKDDAADFWIYDDIEAGYAKAKAGGKPLLVSFRCVP' A
#
# COMPACT_ATOMS: atom_id res chain seq x y z
N MET A 1 -11.30 -41.31 22.20
CA MET A 1 -11.09 -39.87 22.51
C MET A 1 -9.76 -39.72 23.24
N ALA A 2 -8.73 -39.13 22.63
CA ALA A 2 -7.48 -38.82 23.33
C ALA A 2 -7.62 -37.50 24.10
N PRO A 3 -7.19 -37.41 25.37
CA PRO A 3 -7.31 -36.18 26.15
C PRO A 3 -6.41 -35.10 25.57
N ILE A 4 -7.02 -33.95 25.23
CA ILE A 4 -6.31 -32.79 24.72
C ILE A 4 -5.39 -32.29 25.83
N ARG A 5 -4.07 -32.35 25.60
CA ARG A 5 -3.09 -31.89 26.58
C ARG A 5 -3.21 -30.37 26.75
N PRO A 6 -3.31 -29.83 27.98
CA PRO A 6 -3.53 -28.41 28.22
C PRO A 6 -2.42 -27.52 27.60
N GLY A 7 -1.19 -28.03 27.50
CA GLY A 7 -0.08 -27.33 26.84
C GLY A 7 -0.24 -27.17 25.32
N LEU A 8 -1.02 -28.03 24.66
CA LEU A 8 -1.30 -27.90 23.22
C LEU A 8 -2.33 -26.79 22.97
N VAL A 9 -3.34 -26.69 23.84
CA VAL A 9 -4.35 -25.62 23.79
C VAL A 9 -3.68 -24.25 23.96
N TRP A 10 -2.80 -24.13 24.97
CA TRP A 10 -2.10 -22.87 25.23
C TRP A 10 -1.17 -22.45 24.08
N ARG A 11 -0.50 -23.41 23.44
CA ARG A 11 0.31 -23.17 22.24
C ARG A 11 -0.52 -22.66 21.06
N ILE A 12 -1.69 -23.26 20.82
CA ILE A 12 -2.58 -22.83 19.74
C ILE A 12 -3.11 -21.41 20.02
N VAL A 13 -3.52 -21.13 21.25
CA VAL A 13 -3.99 -19.79 21.66
C VAL A 13 -2.89 -18.74 21.47
N ALA A 14 -1.66 -19.03 21.89
CA ALA A 14 -0.53 -18.11 21.72
C ALA A 14 -0.22 -17.83 20.24
N LEU A 15 -0.33 -18.86 19.38
CA LEU A 15 -0.05 -18.74 17.95
C LEU A 15 -1.12 -17.93 17.22
N VAL A 16 -2.40 -18.14 17.55
CA VAL A 16 -3.51 -17.31 17.03
C VAL A 16 -3.35 -15.86 17.46
N LEU A 17 -3.01 -15.62 18.74
CA LEU A 17 -2.80 -14.27 19.26
C LEU A 17 -1.66 -13.56 18.49
N ALA A 18 -0.51 -14.21 18.29
CA ALA A 18 0.61 -13.63 17.55
C ALA A 18 0.26 -13.26 16.10
N VAL A 19 -0.51 -14.10 15.41
CA VAL A 19 -0.97 -13.81 14.04
C VAL A 19 -1.91 -12.60 14.01
N THR A 20 -2.85 -12.51 14.95
CA THR A 20 -3.78 -11.37 15.02
C THR A 20 -3.10 -10.03 15.30
N LEU A 21 -2.05 -10.00 16.14
CA LEU A 21 -1.29 -8.77 16.42
C LEU A 21 -0.48 -8.29 15.20
N THR A 22 -0.03 -9.21 14.34
CA THR A 22 0.78 -8.85 13.16
C THR A 22 -0.08 -8.18 12.07
N GLY A 23 -1.36 -8.56 11.95
CA GLY A 23 -2.29 -7.98 10.98
C GLY A 23 -2.61 -6.50 11.23
N LEU A 24 -2.83 -6.11 12.50
CA LEU A 24 -3.17 -4.73 12.88
C LEU A 24 -2.02 -3.73 12.63
N ALA A 25 -0.76 -4.18 12.69
CA ALA A 25 0.39 -3.34 12.41
C ALA A 25 0.51 -2.95 10.92
N GLN A 26 -0.03 -3.78 10.03
CA GLN A 26 0.07 -3.57 8.58
C GLN A 26 -0.93 -2.51 8.06
N GLU A 27 -2.06 -2.33 8.75
CA GLU A 27 -3.11 -1.35 8.38
C GLU A 27 -2.70 0.11 8.66
N ALA A 28 -1.88 0.35 9.69
CA ALA A 28 -1.40 1.70 10.00
C ALA A 28 -0.41 2.23 8.95
N ALA A 29 0.41 1.35 8.36
CA ALA A 29 1.36 1.73 7.31
C ALA A 29 0.67 2.05 5.98
N THR A 30 -0.40 1.31 5.64
CA THR A 30 -1.22 1.58 4.45
C THR A 30 -2.10 2.83 4.60
N ASP A 31 -2.64 3.10 5.79
CA ASP A 31 -3.43 4.29 6.08
C ASP A 31 -2.62 5.59 5.95
N LEU A 32 -1.37 5.62 6.42
CA LEU A 32 -0.46 6.76 6.25
C LEU A 32 -0.16 7.05 4.77
N GLY A 33 0.07 6.01 3.97
CA GLY A 33 0.28 6.13 2.53
C GLY A 33 -0.97 6.64 1.80
N ALA A 34 -2.14 6.12 2.16
CA ALA A 34 -3.42 6.53 1.59
C ALA A 34 -3.79 7.98 1.94
N LYS A 35 -3.60 8.39 3.20
CA LYS A 35 -3.85 9.77 3.65
C LYS A 35 -2.89 10.77 3.03
N LYS A 36 -1.61 10.39 2.88
CA LYS A 36 -0.63 11.21 2.16
C LYS A 36 -1.03 11.35 0.68
N LYS A 37 -1.45 10.26 0.02
CA LYS A 37 -1.98 10.30 -1.35
C LYS A 37 -3.20 11.22 -1.47
N GLN A 38 -4.13 11.16 -0.52
CA GLN A 38 -5.35 11.98 -0.54
C GLN A 38 -5.06 13.47 -0.37
N ARG A 39 -4.27 13.86 0.65
CA ARG A 39 -3.86 15.27 0.85
C ARG A 39 -3.12 15.85 -0.35
N LEU A 40 -2.35 15.01 -1.02
CA LEU A 40 -1.61 15.40 -2.22
C LEU A 40 -2.47 15.56 -3.45
N LYS A 41 -3.73 15.07 -3.49
CA LYS A 41 -4.66 15.31 -4.60
C LYS A 41 -5.39 16.65 -4.43
N ASP A 42 -5.69 17.02 -3.19
CA ASP A 42 -6.58 18.15 -2.87
C ASP A 42 -5.96 19.55 -3.11
N ASP A 43 -4.64 19.73 -2.97
CA ASP A 43 -4.02 21.07 -2.95
C ASP A 43 -3.47 21.57 -4.30
N ALA A 44 -3.27 20.71 -5.31
CA ALA A 44 -2.74 21.15 -6.63
C ALA A 44 -2.88 20.15 -7.81
N ALA A 45 -3.55 19.01 -7.63
CA ALA A 45 -2.89 17.78 -8.08
C ALA A 45 -3.81 16.62 -8.50
N ASP A 46 -4.97 16.92 -9.08
CA ASP A 46 -5.76 15.90 -9.80
C ASP A 46 -4.95 15.20 -10.91
N PHE A 47 -3.83 15.80 -11.34
CA PHE A 47 -2.93 15.27 -12.38
C PHE A 47 -1.63 14.63 -11.86
N TRP A 48 -1.38 14.62 -10.54
CA TRP A 48 0.01 14.55 -10.03
C TRP A 48 0.48 13.18 -9.51
N ILE A 49 -0.40 12.19 -9.40
CA ILE A 49 -0.04 10.90 -8.79
C ILE A 49 -0.08 9.79 -9.82
N TYR A 50 0.80 9.82 -10.82
CA TYR A 50 1.05 8.77 -11.83
C TYR A 50 -0.19 8.12 -12.48
N ASP A 51 -1.39 8.67 -12.25
CA ASP A 51 -2.66 8.13 -12.73
C ASP A 51 -2.74 8.31 -14.27
N ASP A 52 -1.82 9.10 -14.86
CA ASP A 52 -1.69 9.38 -16.27
C ASP A 52 -0.44 8.75 -16.93
N ILE A 53 0.38 7.98 -16.21
CA ILE A 53 1.66 7.47 -16.74
C ILE A 53 1.47 6.61 -17.99
N GLU A 54 0.42 5.77 -18.00
CA GLU A 54 0.04 4.94 -19.14
C GLU A 54 -0.41 5.77 -20.35
N ALA A 55 -1.14 6.86 -20.09
CA ALA A 55 -1.53 7.80 -21.12
C ALA A 55 -0.32 8.56 -21.70
N GLY A 56 0.68 8.86 -20.85
CA GLY A 56 1.97 9.41 -21.25
C GLY A 56 2.71 8.47 -22.21
N TYR A 57 2.82 7.19 -21.87
CA TYR A 57 3.44 6.18 -22.74
C TYR A 57 2.71 6.05 -24.08
N ALA A 58 1.37 6.00 -24.06
CA ALA A 58 0.58 5.90 -25.27
C ALA A 58 0.81 7.08 -26.22
N LYS A 59 0.84 8.31 -25.70
CA LYS A 59 1.10 9.53 -26.49
C LYS A 59 2.53 9.59 -27.02
N ALA A 60 3.53 9.23 -26.21
CA ALA A 60 4.91 9.21 -26.64
C ALA A 60 5.13 8.20 -27.79
N LYS A 61 4.54 7.01 -27.67
CA LYS A 61 4.57 5.98 -28.71
C LYS A 61 3.86 6.43 -29.99
N ALA A 62 2.66 7.01 -29.86
CA ALA A 62 1.90 7.51 -31.01
C ALA A 62 2.62 8.65 -31.74
N GLY A 63 3.30 9.53 -31.00
CA GLY A 63 4.02 10.66 -31.56
C GLY A 63 5.44 10.34 -32.04
N GLY A 64 6.00 9.17 -31.69
CA GLY A 64 7.41 8.86 -31.93
C GLY A 64 8.37 9.80 -31.19
N LYS A 65 7.93 10.41 -30.07
CA LYS A 65 8.69 11.39 -29.30
C LYS A 65 9.11 10.80 -27.95
N PRO A 66 10.29 11.15 -27.42
CA PRO A 66 10.69 10.71 -26.09
C PRO A 66 9.76 11.29 -25.02
N LEU A 67 9.47 10.47 -23.99
CA LEU A 67 8.70 10.88 -22.83
C LEU A 67 9.64 11.45 -21.75
N LEU A 68 9.42 12.70 -21.34
CA LEU A 68 10.11 13.28 -20.19
C LEU A 68 9.34 12.96 -18.92
N VAL A 69 10.00 12.31 -17.96
CA VAL A 69 9.44 11.99 -16.64
C VAL A 69 10.23 12.74 -15.57
N SER A 70 9.56 13.55 -14.76
CA SER A 70 10.17 14.26 -13.64
C SER A 70 9.63 13.74 -12.31
N PHE A 71 10.52 13.33 -11.43
CA PHE A 71 10.18 13.01 -10.05
C PHE A 71 10.27 14.29 -9.23
N ARG A 72 9.14 14.73 -8.66
CA ARG A 72 9.12 15.80 -7.68
C ARG A 72 8.96 15.18 -6.29
N CYS A 73 9.90 15.47 -5.39
CA CYS A 73 9.68 15.22 -3.97
C CYS A 73 8.63 16.21 -3.44
N VAL A 74 7.65 15.70 -2.70
CA VAL A 74 6.69 16.54 -1.98
C VAL A 74 7.05 16.53 -0.50
N PRO A 75 7.11 17.69 0.18
CA PRO A 75 7.47 17.78 1.60
C PRO A 75 6.54 16.97 2.51
#